data_AF-A0A7S4QSL8-F1
#
_entry.id   AF-A0A7S4QSL8-F1
#
_cell.length_a   1.000
_cell.length_b   1.000
_cell.length_c   1.000
_cell.angle_alpha   90.00
_cell.angle_beta   90.00
_cell.angle_gamma   90.00
#
_symmetry.space_group_name_H-M   'P 1'
#
loop_
_entity.id
_entity.type
_entity.pdbx_description
1 polymer ?
#
loop_
_entity_poly.entity_id
_entity_poly.type
_entity_poly.pdbx_seq_one_letter_code
_entity_poly.pdbx_strand_id
1 'polypeptide(L)'
;MVIIAQYIKPGILGEFQDYAELLLASGDSHGVPKGKLPDNPRPATDYSFFQDSLMVPIKFLVENRDVSVPWLTSIGKSGTASGNYMMGGNIATHHDGTTATGDHYRGTAFYTEAFVYMDPEIISTILQYHAGGESNSSGDFPPMAEFNHYAINKFGPLRTNWTKPCPSFHELPSREVREEKCIPLMEYIFGTKGLKRLQKIKADIDPDHLFNSFGNIGYCMVKDVKERSVKNKLSWSIRYLLEYYVKIMPWFTFDLITAMGIFRRK
;
A
#
# COMPACT_ATOMS: atom_id res chain seq x y z
N MET A 1 -23.47 -4.57 2.94
CA MET A 1 -24.34 -4.70 1.75
C MET A 1 -25.76 -4.19 2.07
N VAL A 2 -25.93 -2.90 2.41
CA VAL A 2 -27.25 -2.32 2.78
C VAL A 2 -27.52 -0.94 2.14
N ILE A 3 -26.52 -0.28 1.55
CA ILE A 3 -26.69 1.13 1.14
C ILE A 3 -27.39 1.31 -0.24
N ILE A 4 -27.40 0.29 -1.11
CA ILE A 4 -28.04 0.44 -2.44
C ILE A 4 -29.58 0.30 -2.37
N ALA A 5 -30.13 -0.25 -1.28
CA ALA A 5 -31.58 -0.45 -1.16
C ALA A 5 -32.40 0.84 -1.07
N GLN A 6 -31.78 2.00 -0.78
CA GLN A 6 -32.51 3.27 -0.67
C GLN A 6 -32.82 3.95 -1.99
N TYR A 7 -32.18 3.57 -3.10
CA TYR A 7 -32.39 4.19 -4.42
C TYR A 7 -33.04 3.27 -5.45
N ILE A 8 -33.26 1.99 -5.13
CA ILE A 8 -33.95 1.07 -6.03
C ILE A 8 -35.44 1.14 -5.73
N LYS A 9 -36.24 1.56 -6.74
CA LYS A 9 -37.70 1.51 -6.65
C LYS A 9 -38.12 0.10 -6.17
N PRO A 10 -38.97 -0.01 -5.12
CA PRO A 10 -39.49 -1.29 -4.68
C PRO A 10 -40.26 -1.93 -5.86
N GLY A 11 -39.66 -2.96 -6.47
CA GLY A 11 -40.14 -3.61 -7.68
C GLY A 11 -39.04 -4.10 -8.61
N ILE A 12 -37.87 -3.45 -8.63
CA ILE A 12 -36.77 -3.79 -9.57
C ILE A 12 -35.92 -4.97 -9.07
N LEU A 13 -35.84 -5.20 -7.75
CA LEU A 13 -35.01 -6.27 -7.17
C LEU A 13 -35.55 -7.70 -7.42
N GLY A 14 -36.78 -7.84 -7.92
CA GLY A 14 -37.35 -9.16 -8.23
C GLY A 14 -37.03 -9.70 -9.62
N GLU A 15 -36.47 -8.87 -10.50
CA GLU A 15 -36.26 -9.22 -11.93
C GLU A 15 -34.82 -9.63 -12.27
N PHE A 16 -33.88 -9.45 -11.33
CA PHE A 16 -32.46 -9.75 -11.53
C PHE A 16 -31.98 -10.83 -10.57
N GLN A 17 -31.28 -11.83 -11.09
CA GLN A 17 -30.72 -12.94 -10.32
C GLN A 17 -29.58 -12.50 -9.40
N ASP A 18 -28.84 -11.48 -9.82
CA ASP A 18 -27.74 -10.93 -9.02
C ASP A 18 -27.47 -9.44 -9.35
N TYR A 19 -26.50 -8.88 -8.62
CA TYR A 19 -26.06 -7.50 -8.79
C TYR A 19 -25.42 -7.22 -10.16
N ALA A 20 -24.78 -8.22 -10.77
CA ALA A 20 -24.20 -8.09 -12.09
C ALA A 20 -25.29 -7.95 -13.16
N GLU A 21 -26.36 -8.75 -13.07
CA GLU A 21 -27.48 -8.67 -14.00
C GLU A 21 -28.20 -7.32 -13.90
N LEU A 22 -28.39 -6.80 -12.67
CA LEU A 22 -28.92 -5.44 -12.44
C LEU A 22 -28.03 -4.36 -13.09
N LEU A 23 -26.71 -4.48 -12.96
CA LEU A 23 -25.77 -3.52 -13.55
C LEU A 23 -25.74 -3.61 -15.08
N LEU A 24 -25.82 -4.82 -15.65
CA LEU A 24 -25.91 -5.02 -17.10
C LEU A 24 -27.22 -4.46 -17.68
N ALA A 25 -28.33 -4.65 -16.96
CA ALA A 25 -29.65 -4.19 -17.39
C ALA A 25 -29.86 -2.68 -17.21
N SER A 26 -29.23 -2.06 -16.21
CA SER A 26 -29.30 -0.60 -16.02
C SER A 26 -28.58 0.17 -17.14
N GLY A 27 -27.75 -0.51 -17.96
CA GLY A 27 -27.40 -0.10 -19.32
C GLY A 27 -26.56 1.16 -19.48
N ASP A 28 -26.21 1.85 -18.39
CA ASP A 28 -25.61 3.17 -18.47
C ASP A 28 -24.24 3.19 -17.80
N SER A 29 -23.23 2.79 -18.56
CA SER A 29 -21.84 2.96 -18.17
C SER A 29 -21.03 3.41 -19.36
N HIS A 30 -20.98 4.72 -19.56
CA HIS A 30 -20.05 5.37 -20.48
C HIS A 30 -18.64 4.75 -20.36
N GLY A 31 -18.12 4.22 -21.47
CA GLY A 31 -16.78 3.63 -21.54
C GLY A 31 -16.71 2.12 -21.28
N VAL A 32 -17.83 1.45 -21.03
CA VAL A 32 -17.86 -0.01 -20.79
C VAL A 32 -18.28 -0.76 -22.07
N PRO A 33 -17.51 -1.75 -22.54
CA PRO A 33 -17.91 -2.58 -23.68
C PRO A 33 -19.24 -3.31 -23.44
N LYS A 34 -20.05 -3.47 -24.50
CA LYS A 34 -21.35 -4.17 -24.42
C LYS A 34 -21.19 -5.58 -23.80
N GLY A 35 -22.05 -5.91 -22.83
CA GLY A 35 -22.01 -7.19 -22.12
C GLY A 35 -20.93 -7.30 -21.05
N LYS A 36 -20.30 -6.18 -20.68
CA LYS A 36 -19.37 -6.07 -19.55
C LYS A 36 -19.97 -5.18 -18.46
N LEU A 37 -19.53 -5.42 -17.23
CA LEU A 37 -19.86 -4.58 -16.09
C LEU A 37 -18.92 -3.37 -16.06
N PRO A 38 -19.39 -2.18 -15.67
CA PRO A 38 -18.48 -1.14 -15.20
C PRO A 38 -17.68 -1.64 -14.01
N ASP A 39 -16.42 -1.22 -13.91
CA ASP A 39 -15.74 -1.22 -12.62
C ASP A 39 -16.60 -0.40 -11.64
N ASN A 40 -16.95 -1.02 -10.52
CA ASN A 40 -17.70 -0.37 -9.45
C ASN A 40 -17.00 -0.60 -8.10
N PRO A 41 -16.43 0.46 -7.49
CA PRO A 41 -16.37 1.84 -7.99
C PRO A 41 -15.52 1.95 -9.27
N ARG A 42 -15.78 2.96 -10.10
CA ARG A 42 -14.93 3.26 -11.26
C ARG A 42 -13.50 3.53 -10.75
N PRO A 43 -12.44 3.11 -11.47
CA PRO A 43 -11.08 3.46 -11.09
C PRO A 43 -10.94 4.98 -11.12
N ALA A 44 -10.86 5.56 -9.94
CA ALA A 44 -10.65 6.98 -9.73
C ALA A 44 -9.59 7.14 -8.65
N THR A 45 -8.63 8.04 -8.87
CA THR A 45 -7.87 8.61 -7.76
C THR A 45 -8.82 9.59 -7.07
N ASP A 46 -9.51 9.13 -6.05
CA ASP A 46 -10.28 10.02 -5.19
C ASP A 46 -9.29 10.84 -4.33
N TYR A 47 -9.47 12.16 -4.30
CA TYR A 47 -8.76 13.06 -3.38
C TYR A 47 -9.46 13.12 -2.02
N SER A 48 -10.24 12.10 -1.66
CA SER A 48 -10.91 12.04 -0.37
C SER A 48 -9.88 12.02 0.74
N PHE A 49 -9.80 13.12 1.49
CA PHE A 49 -8.95 13.27 2.68
C PHE A 49 -9.33 12.31 3.82
N PHE A 50 -10.47 11.62 3.68
CA PHE A 50 -11.06 10.78 4.71
C PHE A 50 -10.82 9.30 4.46
N GLN A 51 -10.27 8.93 3.30
CA GLN A 51 -9.94 7.53 3.03
C GLN A 51 -8.72 7.10 3.81
N ASP A 52 -8.91 6.04 4.56
CA ASP A 52 -7.89 5.40 5.34
C ASP A 52 -8.22 3.94 5.43
N SER A 53 -7.21 3.09 5.35
CA SER A 53 -7.40 1.66 5.39
C SER A 53 -6.54 1.03 6.48
N LEU A 54 -7.17 0.14 7.23
CA LEU A 54 -6.48 -0.77 8.13
C LEU A 54 -6.94 -2.18 7.78
N MET A 55 -5.98 -3.03 7.44
CA MET A 55 -6.26 -4.45 7.21
C MET A 55 -6.49 -5.15 8.54
N VAL A 56 -7.51 -6.00 8.58
CA VAL A 56 -7.87 -6.79 9.76
C VAL A 56 -7.52 -8.26 9.48
N PRO A 57 -6.46 -8.80 10.09
CA PRO A 57 -6.06 -10.18 9.85
C PRO A 57 -7.14 -11.17 10.30
N ILE A 58 -7.30 -12.28 9.57
CA ILE A 58 -8.19 -13.38 9.97
C ILE A 58 -7.82 -13.88 11.37
N LYS A 59 -6.52 -14.07 11.61
CA LYS A 59 -6.03 -14.54 12.90
C LYS A 59 -6.39 -13.59 14.05
N PHE A 60 -6.33 -12.26 13.84
CA PHE A 60 -6.80 -11.30 14.85
C PHE A 60 -8.25 -11.56 15.24
N LEU A 61 -9.14 -11.77 14.26
CA LEU A 61 -10.55 -12.05 14.53
C LEU A 61 -10.76 -13.34 15.32
N VAL A 62 -9.99 -14.39 15.01
CA VAL A 62 -10.10 -15.72 15.63
C VAL A 62 -9.48 -15.76 17.04
N GLU A 63 -8.37 -15.07 17.24
CA GLU A 63 -7.60 -15.09 18.49
C GLU A 63 -8.13 -14.07 19.51
N ASN A 64 -8.76 -12.98 19.07
CA ASN A 64 -9.24 -11.88 19.92
C ASN A 64 -10.76 -11.74 19.83
N ARG A 65 -11.50 -12.85 19.98
CA ARG A 65 -12.97 -12.87 19.78
C ARG A 65 -13.75 -12.03 20.79
N ASP A 66 -13.22 -11.91 21.99
CA ASP A 66 -13.73 -11.05 23.06
C ASP A 66 -13.74 -9.56 22.66
N VAL A 67 -12.79 -9.13 21.82
CA VAL A 67 -12.72 -7.77 21.27
C VAL A 67 -13.41 -7.68 19.91
N SER A 68 -13.13 -8.63 19.01
CA SER A 68 -13.54 -8.54 17.60
C SER A 68 -15.04 -8.75 17.40
N VAL A 69 -15.68 -9.65 18.16
CA VAL A 69 -17.11 -9.93 18.02
C VAL A 69 -17.97 -8.75 18.48
N PRO A 70 -17.76 -8.15 19.67
CA PRO A 70 -18.51 -6.96 20.06
C PRO A 70 -18.31 -5.79 19.11
N TRP A 71 -17.07 -5.58 18.64
CA TRP A 71 -16.75 -4.52 17.68
C TRP A 71 -17.50 -4.69 16.35
N LEU A 72 -17.40 -5.86 15.73
CA LEU A 72 -18.12 -6.17 14.48
C LEU A 72 -19.64 -6.12 14.66
N THR A 73 -20.14 -6.58 15.80
CA THR A 73 -21.58 -6.50 16.13
C THR A 73 -22.03 -5.04 16.26
N SER A 74 -21.21 -4.18 16.85
CA SER A 74 -21.47 -2.74 16.99
C SER A 74 -21.54 -2.07 15.61
N ILE A 75 -20.56 -2.33 14.74
CA ILE A 75 -20.56 -1.85 13.34
C ILE A 75 -21.82 -2.31 12.58
N GLY A 76 -22.21 -3.58 12.78
CA GLY A 76 -23.42 -4.13 12.15
C GLY A 76 -24.70 -3.42 12.62
N LYS A 77 -24.80 -3.11 13.92
CA LYS A 77 -25.97 -2.46 14.53
C LYS A 77 -26.08 -0.98 14.17
N SER A 78 -24.96 -0.26 14.09
CA SER A 78 -24.95 1.17 13.75
C SER A 78 -25.29 1.44 12.28
N GLY A 79 -25.23 0.42 11.42
CA GLY A 79 -25.34 0.61 9.97
C GLY A 79 -24.11 1.30 9.36
N THR A 80 -23.05 1.55 10.16
CA THR A 80 -21.80 2.19 9.71
C THR A 80 -20.83 1.18 9.09
N ALA A 81 -21.31 0.02 8.67
CA ALA A 81 -20.53 -0.99 7.94
C ALA A 81 -20.08 -0.53 6.54
N SER A 82 -20.33 0.73 6.16
CA SER A 82 -19.80 1.33 4.93
C SER A 82 -18.27 1.25 4.93
N GLY A 83 -17.71 0.77 3.83
CA GLY A 83 -16.27 0.76 3.61
C GLY A 83 -15.50 -0.43 4.18
N ASN A 84 -16.20 -1.47 4.68
CA ASN A 84 -15.55 -2.75 4.94
C ASN A 84 -15.59 -3.62 3.69
N TYR A 85 -14.42 -4.01 3.19
CA TYR A 85 -14.31 -4.84 1.99
C TYR A 85 -13.68 -6.18 2.35
N MET A 86 -14.45 -7.24 2.12
CA MET A 86 -14.04 -8.61 2.42
C MET A 86 -12.97 -9.06 1.42
N MET A 87 -11.84 -9.52 1.93
CA MET A 87 -10.70 -9.99 1.12
C MET A 87 -10.75 -11.50 0.87
N GLY A 88 -11.95 -12.10 0.95
CA GLY A 88 -12.19 -13.47 0.50
C GLY A 88 -11.71 -14.60 1.40
N GLY A 89 -11.04 -14.34 2.53
CA GLY A 89 -10.74 -15.31 3.61
C GLY A 89 -9.80 -16.49 3.26
N ASN A 90 -9.70 -16.83 1.98
CA ASN A 90 -9.09 -18.04 1.44
C ASN A 90 -8.06 -17.73 0.36
N ILE A 91 -7.72 -16.46 0.12
CA ILE A 91 -6.68 -16.08 -0.85
C ILE A 91 -5.35 -16.78 -0.52
N ALA A 92 -5.05 -16.95 0.78
CA ALA A 92 -3.85 -17.67 1.22
C ALA A 92 -3.82 -19.16 0.82
N THR A 93 -4.97 -19.81 0.60
CA THR A 93 -5.06 -21.26 0.31
C THR A 93 -5.51 -21.55 -1.12
N HIS A 94 -6.11 -20.58 -1.81
CA HIS A 94 -6.67 -20.72 -3.15
C HIS A 94 -5.91 -19.85 -4.16
N HIS A 95 -4.57 -19.88 -4.09
CA HIS A 95 -3.71 -19.24 -5.09
C HIS A 95 -2.96 -20.29 -5.93
N ASP A 96 -2.75 -19.99 -7.21
CA ASP A 96 -1.93 -20.79 -8.12
C ASP A 96 -0.43 -20.48 -8.02
N GLY A 97 -0.04 -19.64 -7.04
CA GLY A 97 1.34 -19.17 -6.87
C GLY A 97 1.70 -17.95 -7.73
N THR A 98 0.78 -17.46 -8.55
CA THR A 98 0.94 -16.24 -9.38
C THR A 98 0.20 -15.03 -8.83
N THR A 99 -0.43 -15.16 -7.66
CA THR A 99 -1.15 -14.06 -7.01
C THR A 99 -0.25 -12.85 -6.78
N ALA A 100 -0.66 -11.71 -7.36
CA ALA A 100 0.05 -10.44 -7.26
C ALA A 100 -0.08 -9.77 -5.88
N THR A 101 -0.94 -10.28 -4.99
CA THR A 101 -1.15 -9.71 -3.66
C THR A 101 -0.12 -10.25 -2.67
N GLY A 102 0.43 -9.35 -1.83
CA GLY A 102 1.39 -9.72 -0.80
C GLY A 102 0.76 -10.55 0.33
N ASP A 103 1.58 -11.22 1.14
CA ASP A 103 1.08 -12.13 2.18
C ASP A 103 0.15 -11.47 3.20
N HIS A 104 0.34 -10.18 3.46
CA HIS A 104 -0.52 -9.39 4.33
C HIS A 104 -1.95 -9.27 3.80
N TYR A 105 -2.13 -9.09 2.49
CA TYR A 105 -3.44 -9.16 1.85
C TYR A 105 -4.05 -10.56 1.97
N ARG A 106 -3.24 -11.61 1.78
CA ARG A 106 -3.73 -12.99 1.74
C ARG A 106 -4.26 -13.49 3.09
N GLY A 107 -3.68 -13.02 4.19
CA GLY A 107 -4.11 -13.32 5.56
C GLY A 107 -5.16 -12.37 6.12
N THR A 108 -5.61 -11.39 5.33
CA THR A 108 -6.58 -10.37 5.77
C THR A 108 -8.00 -10.85 5.55
N ALA A 109 -8.87 -10.63 6.55
CA ALA A 109 -10.29 -10.96 6.45
C ALA A 109 -11.03 -9.90 5.65
N PHE A 110 -10.81 -8.64 6.02
CA PHE A 110 -11.32 -7.45 5.36
C PHE A 110 -10.39 -6.27 5.66
N TYR A 111 -10.47 -5.20 4.86
CA TYR A 111 -9.99 -3.90 5.31
C TYR A 111 -11.18 -3.03 5.72
N THR A 112 -10.96 -2.17 6.70
CA THR A 112 -11.91 -1.15 7.13
C THR A 112 -11.50 0.20 6.55
N GLU A 113 -12.38 0.82 5.78
CA GLU A 113 -12.29 2.23 5.41
C GLU A 113 -12.57 3.09 6.65
N ALA A 114 -12.08 4.33 6.63
CA ALA A 114 -12.41 5.37 7.62
C ALA A 114 -12.07 4.98 9.06
N PHE A 115 -10.96 4.25 9.26
CA PHE A 115 -10.54 3.75 10.56
C PHE A 115 -10.40 4.86 11.62
N VAL A 116 -10.18 6.12 11.21
CA VAL A 116 -10.07 7.27 12.11
C VAL A 116 -11.32 7.52 12.97
N TYR A 117 -12.47 6.96 12.60
CA TYR A 117 -13.70 7.05 13.40
C TYR A 117 -13.96 5.83 14.28
N MET A 118 -13.05 4.84 14.27
CA MET A 118 -13.14 3.71 15.16
C MET A 118 -12.76 4.10 16.59
N ASP A 119 -13.23 3.29 17.52
CA ASP A 119 -12.79 3.35 18.91
C ASP A 119 -11.24 3.25 18.97
N PRO A 120 -10.54 4.22 19.59
CA PRO A 120 -9.09 4.22 19.70
C PRO A 120 -8.52 2.95 20.34
N GLU A 121 -9.23 2.29 21.24
CA GLU A 121 -8.81 1.03 21.86
C GLU A 121 -8.81 -0.11 20.84
N ILE A 122 -9.82 -0.18 19.97
CA ILE A 122 -9.87 -1.17 18.89
C ILE A 122 -8.74 -0.93 17.89
N ILE A 123 -8.51 0.33 17.51
CA ILE A 123 -7.39 0.69 16.62
C ILE A 123 -6.07 0.24 17.25
N SER A 124 -5.83 0.61 18.51
CA SER A 124 -4.61 0.23 19.23
C SER A 124 -4.43 -1.28 19.31
N THR A 125 -5.52 -2.04 19.51
CA THR A 125 -5.48 -3.50 19.59
C THR A 125 -5.11 -4.13 18.25
N ILE A 126 -5.69 -3.65 17.14
CA ILE A 126 -5.34 -4.14 15.79
C ILE A 126 -3.89 -3.77 15.44
N LEU A 127 -3.46 -2.55 15.76
CA LEU A 127 -2.07 -2.12 15.54
C LEU A 127 -1.08 -2.94 16.38
N GLN A 128 -1.42 -3.23 17.64
CA GLN A 128 -0.62 -4.10 18.52
C GLN A 128 -0.50 -5.51 17.94
N TYR A 129 -1.59 -6.04 17.36
CA TYR A 129 -1.57 -7.32 16.68
C TYR A 129 -0.59 -7.33 15.51
N HIS A 130 -0.67 -6.33 14.62
CA HIS A 130 0.26 -6.22 13.49
C HIS A 130 1.71 -6.03 13.94
N ALA A 131 1.93 -5.24 14.99
CA ALA A 131 3.25 -5.04 15.58
C ALA A 131 3.83 -6.32 16.22
N GLY A 132 3.02 -7.36 16.43
CA GLY A 132 3.44 -8.61 17.07
C GLY A 132 3.56 -8.50 18.58
N GLY A 133 2.81 -7.59 19.22
CA GLY A 133 2.81 -7.38 20.67
C GLY A 133 2.96 -5.91 21.06
N GLU A 134 3.31 -5.67 22.33
CA GLU A 134 3.47 -4.32 22.88
C GLU A 134 4.65 -3.57 22.23
N SER A 135 4.40 -2.33 21.78
CA SER A 135 5.39 -1.34 21.32
C SER A 135 6.61 -1.92 20.58
N ASN A 136 6.38 -2.64 19.49
CA ASN A 136 7.47 -3.20 18.69
C ASN A 136 8.01 -2.22 17.64
N SER A 137 8.56 -1.07 18.03
CA SER A 137 9.20 -0.15 17.07
C SER A 137 10.60 -0.58 16.63
N SER A 138 11.00 -1.82 16.92
CA SER A 138 12.31 -2.37 16.57
C SER A 138 12.23 -3.29 15.36
N GLY A 139 13.03 -3.02 14.33
CA GLY A 139 13.14 -3.86 13.14
C GLY A 139 12.33 -3.35 11.94
N ASP A 140 11.93 -4.28 11.08
CA ASP A 140 11.20 -3.98 9.85
C ASP A 140 9.70 -3.82 10.15
N PHE A 141 9.12 -2.67 9.77
CA PHE A 141 7.70 -2.39 9.90
C PHE A 141 6.87 -3.37 9.04
N PRO A 142 5.83 -4.00 9.59
CA PRO A 142 4.97 -4.90 8.83
C PRO A 142 3.96 -4.10 8.00
N PRO A 143 3.54 -4.58 6.82
CA PRO A 143 2.45 -3.97 6.06
C PRO A 143 1.11 -4.05 6.82
N MET A 144 0.33 -2.98 6.81
CA MET A 144 -0.93 -2.89 7.57
C MET A 144 -2.10 -2.28 6.77
N ALA A 145 -1.85 -1.70 5.60
CA ALA A 145 -2.84 -0.91 4.86
C ALA A 145 -3.00 -1.33 3.41
N GLU A 146 -4.09 -0.88 2.82
CA GLU A 146 -4.53 -1.19 1.47
C GLU A 146 -4.15 -0.06 0.50
N PHE A 147 -3.68 -0.41 -0.69
CA PHE A 147 -3.18 0.53 -1.70
C PHE A 147 -4.29 1.23 -2.51
N ASN A 148 -5.48 0.69 -2.65
CA ASN A 148 -6.55 1.28 -3.45
C ASN A 148 -7.33 2.37 -2.69
N HIS A 149 -7.46 2.26 -1.36
CA HIS A 149 -8.19 3.19 -0.51
C HIS A 149 -7.27 3.86 0.50
N TYR A 150 -6.40 4.74 0.01
CA TYR A 150 -5.61 5.61 0.86
C TYR A 150 -5.78 7.07 0.48
N ALA A 151 -5.78 7.94 1.49
CA ALA A 151 -5.63 9.36 1.27
C ALA A 151 -4.15 9.76 1.31
N ILE A 152 -3.78 10.67 0.43
CA ILE A 152 -2.38 11.03 0.17
C ILE A 152 -1.68 11.75 1.33
N ASN A 153 -2.47 12.27 2.27
CA ASN A 153 -2.02 12.93 3.49
C ASN A 153 -1.99 11.97 4.68
N LYS A 154 -2.24 10.67 4.49
CA LYS A 154 -2.26 9.68 5.56
C LYS A 154 -0.90 9.08 5.81
N PHE A 155 -0.71 8.70 7.06
CA PHE A 155 0.48 8.09 7.58
C PHE A 155 0.04 6.89 8.42
N GLY A 156 0.89 5.88 8.45
CA GLY A 156 0.75 4.78 9.40
C GLY A 156 0.99 5.25 10.83
N PRO A 157 1.12 4.32 11.79
CA PRO A 157 1.30 4.64 13.20
C PRO A 157 2.62 5.42 13.48
N LEU A 158 2.82 5.81 14.73
CA LEU A 158 4.05 6.46 15.17
C LEU A 158 5.27 5.57 14.92
N ARG A 159 6.37 6.14 14.39
CA ARG A 159 7.62 5.38 14.18
C ARG A 159 8.17 4.77 15.47
N THR A 160 8.05 5.52 16.57
CA THR A 160 8.57 5.13 17.89
C THR A 160 7.66 4.15 18.62
N ASN A 161 6.40 4.01 18.20
CA ASN A 161 5.47 3.04 18.77
C ASN A 161 4.39 2.69 17.73
N TRP A 162 4.54 1.53 17.09
CA TRP A 162 3.64 1.07 16.03
C TRP A 162 2.23 0.76 16.52
N THR A 163 1.98 0.69 17.84
CA THR A 163 0.64 0.46 18.40
C THR A 163 -0.17 1.75 18.56
N LYS A 164 0.45 2.92 18.31
CA LYS A 164 -0.20 4.22 18.45
C LYS A 164 -0.45 4.85 17.08
N PRO A 165 -1.67 5.34 16.79
CA PRO A 165 -1.95 6.01 15.53
C PRO A 165 -1.10 7.28 15.39
N CYS A 166 -0.83 7.70 14.16
CA CYS A 166 -0.25 9.02 13.91
C CYS A 166 -1.25 10.10 14.35
N PRO A 167 -0.79 11.18 15.02
CA PRO A 167 -1.65 12.31 15.34
C PRO A 167 -2.34 12.87 14.10
N SER A 168 -3.53 13.43 14.30
CA SER A 168 -4.35 13.94 13.21
C SER A 168 -3.67 15.09 12.45
N PHE A 169 -4.18 15.39 11.26
CA PHE A 169 -3.70 16.53 10.47
C PHE A 169 -3.81 17.87 11.22
N HIS A 170 -4.76 18.00 12.15
CA HIS A 170 -4.90 19.21 12.98
C HIS A 170 -3.79 19.32 14.04
N GLU A 171 -3.31 18.19 14.57
CA GLU A 171 -2.26 18.13 15.59
C GLU A 171 -0.85 18.20 14.97
N LEU A 172 -0.66 17.61 13.79
CA LEU A 172 0.59 17.61 13.02
C LEU A 172 0.33 18.07 11.57
N PRO A 173 0.15 19.38 11.31
CA PRO A 173 -0.22 19.86 9.98
C PRO A 173 0.91 19.74 8.94
N SER A 174 2.16 19.97 9.34
CA SER A 174 3.32 19.83 8.43
C SER A 174 3.47 18.38 7.98
N ARG A 175 3.72 18.21 6.68
CA ARG A 175 3.99 16.90 6.08
C ARG A 175 5.35 16.37 6.52
N GLU A 176 6.36 17.22 6.54
CA GLU A 176 7.73 16.89 6.90
C GLU A 176 7.81 16.36 8.34
N VAL A 177 7.12 17.03 9.26
CA VAL A 177 7.03 16.59 10.67
C VAL A 177 6.30 15.24 10.79
N ARG A 178 5.31 14.97 9.93
CA ARG A 178 4.62 13.67 9.91
C ARG A 178 5.48 12.56 9.31
N GLU A 179 6.22 12.83 8.25
CA GLU A 179 7.19 11.89 7.66
C GLU A 179 8.30 11.50 8.66
N GLU A 180 8.67 12.44 9.54
CA GLU A 180 9.61 12.20 10.64
C GLU A 180 8.99 11.39 11.78
N LYS A 181 7.79 11.75 12.23
CA LYS A 181 7.17 11.13 13.43
C LYS A 181 6.40 9.84 13.16
N CYS A 182 5.87 9.67 11.96
CA CYS A 182 4.96 8.60 11.61
C CYS A 182 5.49 7.75 10.45
N ILE A 183 4.97 6.54 10.31
CA ILE A 183 5.33 5.64 9.21
C ILE A 183 4.78 6.22 7.89
N PRO A 184 5.61 6.46 6.86
CA PRO A 184 5.16 6.98 5.58
C PRO A 184 4.20 6.03 4.90
N LEU A 185 3.26 6.57 4.13
CA LEU A 185 2.19 5.82 3.50
C LEU A 185 2.64 4.55 2.75
N MET A 186 3.67 4.64 1.89
CA MET A 186 4.14 3.46 1.13
C MET A 186 4.73 2.38 2.04
N GLU A 187 5.37 2.78 3.15
CA GLU A 187 5.86 1.83 4.14
C GLU A 187 4.71 1.25 4.97
N TYR A 188 3.66 2.06 5.23
CA TYR A 188 2.45 1.60 5.90
C TYR A 188 1.70 0.52 5.09
N ILE A 189 1.63 0.70 3.76
CA ILE A 189 0.98 -0.24 2.85
C ILE A 189 1.82 -1.50 2.65
N PHE A 190 3.12 -1.35 2.30
CA PHE A 190 3.94 -2.50 1.86
C PHE A 190 4.87 -3.07 2.94
N GLY A 191 4.97 -2.43 4.10
CA GLY A 191 5.98 -2.73 5.11
C GLY A 191 7.39 -2.35 4.66
N THR A 192 8.35 -2.32 5.58
CA THR A 192 9.75 -1.95 5.28
C THR A 192 10.36 -2.91 4.25
N LYS A 193 10.21 -4.23 4.44
CA LYS A 193 10.78 -5.24 3.53
C LYS A 193 10.15 -5.18 2.13
N GLY A 194 8.83 -5.09 2.08
CA GLY A 194 8.09 -5.02 0.81
C GLY A 194 8.43 -3.75 0.05
N LEU A 195 8.42 -2.61 0.74
CA LEU A 195 8.80 -1.32 0.15
C LEU A 195 10.22 -1.34 -0.41
N LYS A 196 11.19 -1.82 0.37
CA LYS A 196 12.60 -1.91 -0.07
C LYS A 196 12.75 -2.80 -1.31
N ARG A 197 12.05 -3.93 -1.36
CA ARG A 197 12.04 -4.82 -2.54
C ARG A 197 11.45 -4.12 -3.76
N LEU A 198 10.29 -3.48 -3.61
CA LEU A 198 9.61 -2.79 -4.72
C LEU A 198 10.43 -1.60 -5.23
N GLN A 199 11.06 -0.84 -4.34
CA GLN A 199 11.96 0.26 -4.72
C GLN A 199 13.17 -0.24 -5.49
N LYS A 200 13.76 -1.37 -5.10
CA LYS A 200 14.85 -2.00 -5.86
C LYS A 200 14.39 -2.39 -7.26
N ILE A 201 13.28 -3.11 -7.38
CA ILE A 201 12.72 -3.51 -8.68
C ILE A 201 12.47 -2.27 -9.56
N LYS A 202 11.85 -1.21 -8.99
CA LYS A 202 11.58 0.05 -9.70
C LYS A 202 12.86 0.71 -10.20
N ALA A 203 13.91 0.75 -9.39
CA ALA A 203 15.20 1.32 -9.78
C ALA A 203 15.89 0.51 -10.88
N ASP A 204 15.71 -0.82 -10.89
CA ASP A 204 16.30 -1.70 -11.90
C ASP A 204 15.56 -1.59 -13.25
N ILE A 205 14.21 -1.49 -13.25
CA ILE A 205 13.40 -1.47 -14.48
C ILE A 205 13.12 -0.07 -15.03
N ASP A 206 13.10 0.95 -14.17
CA ASP A 206 12.83 2.34 -14.55
C ASP A 206 13.80 3.31 -13.84
N PRO A 207 15.11 3.21 -14.17
CA PRO A 207 16.17 4.00 -13.53
C PRO A 207 16.08 5.50 -13.82
N ASP A 208 15.42 5.88 -14.91
CA ASP A 208 15.21 7.27 -15.32
C ASP A 208 13.87 7.84 -14.82
N HIS A 209 13.10 7.04 -14.07
CA HIS A 209 11.81 7.42 -13.52
C HIS A 209 10.84 7.94 -14.60
N LEU A 210 10.76 7.27 -15.75
CA LEU A 210 9.75 7.55 -16.78
C LEU A 210 8.33 7.42 -16.21
N PHE A 211 8.13 6.46 -15.30
CA PHE A 211 6.92 6.29 -14.52
C PHE A 211 7.11 6.87 -13.11
N ASN A 212 6.87 8.17 -12.97
CA ASN A 212 7.01 8.93 -11.71
C ASN A 212 5.69 9.58 -11.30
N SER A 213 4.79 8.80 -10.72
CA SER A 213 3.51 9.31 -10.19
C SER A 213 3.59 9.54 -8.69
N PHE A 214 3.00 10.64 -8.23
CA PHE A 214 2.91 10.95 -6.81
C PHE A 214 2.13 9.84 -6.08
N GLY A 215 2.60 9.46 -4.89
CA GLY A 215 2.02 8.35 -4.13
C GLY A 215 2.41 6.94 -4.62
N ASN A 216 3.33 6.81 -5.59
CA ASN A 216 3.80 5.49 -6.02
C ASN A 216 5.19 5.14 -5.51
N ILE A 217 5.54 3.86 -5.62
CA ILE A 217 6.87 3.34 -5.33
C ILE A 217 7.92 4.07 -6.16
N GLY A 218 8.95 4.57 -5.48
CA GLY A 218 10.07 5.24 -6.13
C GLY A 218 9.74 6.65 -6.64
N TYR A 219 8.62 7.24 -6.20
CA TYR A 219 8.34 8.65 -6.48
C TYR A 219 9.47 9.54 -5.96
N CYS A 220 9.93 10.46 -6.78
CA CYS A 220 10.89 11.49 -6.41
C CYS A 220 10.53 12.83 -7.05
N MET A 221 10.93 13.93 -6.43
CA MET A 221 10.62 15.24 -6.98
C MET A 221 11.43 15.47 -8.26
N VAL A 222 10.90 16.24 -9.21
CA VAL A 222 11.55 16.48 -10.51
C VAL A 222 13.00 17.01 -10.39
N LYS A 223 13.28 17.76 -9.32
CA LYS A 223 14.65 18.22 -8.99
C LYS A 223 15.60 17.05 -8.73
N ASP A 224 15.12 16.03 -8.03
CA ASP A 224 15.88 14.82 -7.69
C ASP A 224 16.12 13.93 -8.92
N VAL A 225 15.15 13.88 -9.85
CA VAL A 225 15.27 13.14 -11.12
C VAL A 225 16.42 13.70 -11.96
N LYS A 226 16.52 15.03 -12.11
CA LYS A 226 17.59 15.66 -12.89
C LYS A 226 18.97 15.38 -12.29
N GLU A 227 19.09 15.46 -10.96
CA GLU A 227 20.35 15.20 -10.28
C GLU A 227 20.76 13.72 -10.39
N ARG A 228 19.81 12.78 -10.29
CA ARG A 228 20.06 11.34 -10.48
C ARG A 228 20.38 10.98 -11.92
N SER A 229 19.68 11.55 -12.91
CA SER A 229 19.95 11.30 -14.33
C SER A 229 21.38 11.73 -14.70
N VAL A 230 21.85 12.86 -14.17
CA VAL A 230 23.24 13.31 -14.37
C VAL A 230 24.23 12.33 -13.73
N LYS A 231 23.99 11.89 -12.47
CA LYS A 231 24.83 10.89 -11.79
C LYS A 231 24.84 9.53 -12.49
N ASN A 232 23.70 9.07 -13.00
CA ASN A 232 23.57 7.81 -13.73
C ASN A 232 24.26 7.86 -15.08
N LYS A 233 24.13 8.94 -15.85
CA LYS A 233 24.88 9.14 -17.10
C LYS A 233 26.39 9.13 -16.86
N LEU A 234 26.86 9.76 -15.78
CA LEU A 234 28.27 9.78 -15.40
C LEU A 234 28.76 8.37 -15.02
N SER A 235 27.98 7.64 -14.22
CA SER A 235 28.24 6.25 -13.83
C SER A 235 28.32 5.29 -15.04
N TRP A 236 27.37 5.41 -15.97
CA TRP A 236 27.33 4.58 -17.17
C TRP A 236 28.51 4.88 -18.10
N SER A 237 28.87 6.16 -18.26
CA SER A 237 30.03 6.58 -19.05
C SER A 237 31.34 6.07 -18.45
N ILE A 238 31.48 6.10 -17.12
CA ILE A 238 32.65 5.57 -16.41
C ILE A 238 32.71 4.04 -16.53
N ARG A 239 31.59 3.32 -16.36
CA ARG A 239 31.55 1.86 -16.56
C ARG A 239 31.91 1.47 -17.99
N TYR A 240 31.35 2.16 -18.98
CA TYR A 240 31.66 1.91 -20.39
C TYR A 240 33.14 2.17 -20.69
N LEU A 241 33.71 3.27 -20.18
CA LEU A 241 35.13 3.54 -20.32
C LEU A 241 35.99 2.49 -19.61
N LEU A 242 35.63 2.05 -18.41
CA LEU A 242 36.36 1.01 -17.69
C LEU A 242 36.30 -0.34 -18.42
N GLU A 243 35.13 -0.76 -18.90
CA GLU A 243 34.98 -2.00 -19.67
C GLU A 243 35.72 -1.95 -21.02
N TYR A 244 35.72 -0.79 -21.68
CA TYR A 244 36.47 -0.55 -22.91
C TYR A 244 37.98 -0.58 -22.67
N TYR A 245 38.49 0.09 -21.62
CA TYR A 245 39.90 0.09 -21.26
C TYR A 245 40.40 -1.30 -20.83
N VAL A 246 39.61 -2.05 -20.07
CA VAL A 246 39.94 -3.44 -19.67
C VAL A 246 40.08 -4.35 -20.89
N LYS A 247 39.26 -4.17 -21.92
CA LYS A 247 39.34 -4.98 -23.15
C LYS A 247 40.53 -4.64 -24.04
N ILE A 248 40.96 -3.38 -24.07
CA ILE A 248 41.97 -2.91 -25.05
C ILE A 248 43.38 -2.90 -24.46
N MET A 249 43.51 -2.72 -23.14
CA MET A 249 44.80 -2.72 -22.46
C MET A 249 44.78 -3.58 -21.19
N PRO A 250 44.64 -4.91 -21.30
CA PRO A 250 44.56 -5.81 -20.15
C PRO A 250 45.77 -5.69 -19.21
N TRP A 251 46.95 -5.37 -19.74
CA TRP A 251 48.20 -5.21 -19.01
C TRP A 251 48.27 -3.94 -18.14
N PHE A 252 47.43 -2.94 -18.39
CA PHE A 252 47.43 -1.66 -17.66
C PHE A 252 46.46 -1.64 -16.46
N THR A 253 45.60 -2.66 -16.35
CA THR A 253 44.53 -2.70 -15.33
C THR A 253 45.04 -3.01 -13.91
N PHE A 254 46.21 -3.66 -13.79
CA PHE A 254 46.79 -4.01 -12.49
C PHE A 254 47.27 -2.78 -11.71
N ASP A 255 47.78 -1.74 -12.38
CA ASP A 255 48.29 -0.54 -11.73
C ASP A 255 47.18 0.45 -11.34
N LEU A 256 46.13 0.57 -12.16
CA LEU A 256 45.03 1.52 -11.89
C LEU A 256 44.15 1.07 -10.71
N ILE A 257 43.89 -0.23 -10.58
CA ILE A 257 43.10 -0.79 -9.46
C ILE A 257 43.87 -0.64 -8.13
N THR A 258 45.20 -0.73 -8.19
CA THR A 258 46.08 -0.53 -7.03
C THR A 258 46.16 0.95 -6.64
N ALA A 259 46.14 1.88 -7.60
CA ALA A 259 46.14 3.32 -7.36
C ALA A 259 44.81 3.86 -6.81
N MET A 260 43.66 3.24 -7.14
CA MET A 260 42.33 3.70 -6.72
C MET A 260 41.87 3.17 -5.33
N GLY A 261 42.63 2.30 -4.67
CA GLY A 261 42.35 1.89 -3.29
C GLY A 261 41.03 1.10 -3.07
N ILE A 262 40.48 0.47 -4.12
CA ILE A 262 39.15 -0.15 -4.10
C ILE A 262 39.10 -1.48 -3.31
N PHE A 263 40.25 -2.05 -2.92
CA PHE A 263 40.31 -3.16 -1.97
C PHE A 263 40.97 -2.72 -0.65
N ARG A 264 40.16 -2.24 0.30
CA ARG A 264 40.50 -2.42 1.72
C ARG A 264 40.06 -3.83 2.13
N ARG A 265 41.02 -4.75 2.23
CA ARG A 265 40.82 -5.99 3.00
C ARG A 265 40.61 -5.61 4.47
N LYS A 266 39.40 -5.77 4.98
CA LYS A 266 39.07 -6.30 6.31
C LYS A 266 37.69 -6.94 6.25
#